data_AF-A0AAE3LVK2-F1
#
_entry.id   AF-A0AAE3LVK2-F1
#
_cell.length_a   1.000
_cell.length_b   1.000
_cell.length_c   1.000
_cell.angle_alpha   90.00
_cell.angle_beta   90.00
_cell.angle_gamma   90.00
#
_symmetry.space_group_name_H-M   'P 1'
#
loop_
_entity.id
_entity.type
_entity.pdbx_description
1 polymer ?
#
loop_
_entity_poly.entity_id
_entity_poly.type
_entity_poly.pdbx_seq_one_letter_code
_entity_poly.pdbx_strand_id
1 'polypeptide(L)'
;RMRGAVKDGQVDTFDLGIAMPSVMSSQMGRLGLSVPGPDAMIVAGAWEQPFGIPNYRVTGYRSEPLAPISSWRSVGASTNGFFHDCALDELIHAAGADPMEERIRLAWDDNSRAVLEAVAEMSGWDGPSMGPNRGRGVAFCLSFGVPCAEVVEVTNTDRGIKIDKVYGVANVGRIVDPINFERQMSGAIVWGLGHAMAAEITHSDGMTDQVNYDGFQAMRLHQAPDIQVRGLELGAHVRGIGEPPVPPAAPALANAIFAATGQRIREMPFNKHINFV
;
A
#
# COMPACT_ATOMS: atom_id res chain seq x y z
N ARG A 1 -4.36 3.04 -15.01
CA ARG A 1 -3.36 2.95 -16.10
C ARG A 1 -2.18 3.82 -15.73
N MET A 2 -0.96 3.32 -15.85
CA MET A 2 0.25 4.10 -15.61
C MET A 2 1.08 4.25 -16.91
N ARG A 3 1.79 5.37 -17.02
CA ARG A 3 2.92 5.60 -17.93
C ARG A 3 4.01 6.35 -17.18
N GLY A 4 5.25 6.20 -17.61
CA GLY A 4 6.36 6.97 -17.06
C GLY A 4 7.60 6.87 -17.93
N ALA A 5 8.63 7.60 -17.55
CA ALA A 5 9.93 7.59 -18.20
C ALA A 5 11.04 7.63 -17.14
N VAL A 6 12.17 7.04 -17.50
CA VAL A 6 13.39 7.01 -16.70
C VAL A 6 14.50 7.71 -17.47
N LYS A 7 15.40 8.37 -16.76
CA LYS A 7 16.51 9.12 -17.33
C LYS A 7 17.69 9.07 -16.36
N ASP A 8 18.89 8.84 -16.89
CA ASP A 8 20.15 8.85 -16.12
C ASP A 8 20.11 7.95 -14.87
N GLY A 9 19.46 6.79 -14.99
CA GLY A 9 19.33 5.82 -13.89
C GLY A 9 18.30 6.21 -12.82
N GLN A 10 17.43 7.17 -13.08
CA GLN A 10 16.44 7.69 -12.13
C GLN A 10 15.04 7.81 -12.74
N VAL A 11 14.02 7.88 -11.88
CA VAL A 11 12.65 8.17 -12.30
C VAL A 11 12.53 9.66 -12.69
N ASP A 12 12.07 9.94 -13.91
CA ASP A 12 11.93 11.29 -14.45
C ASP A 12 10.45 11.71 -14.61
N THR A 13 9.62 10.79 -15.09
CA THR A 13 8.20 11.07 -15.37
C THR A 13 7.29 9.99 -14.80
N PHE A 14 6.20 10.41 -14.16
CA PHE A 14 5.16 9.56 -13.60
C PHE A 14 3.77 10.10 -13.97
N ASP A 15 2.96 9.30 -14.65
CA ASP A 15 1.60 9.62 -15.08
C ASP A 15 0.64 8.47 -14.74
N LEU A 16 -0.21 8.68 -13.74
CA LEU A 16 -1.16 7.69 -13.24
C LEU A 16 -2.62 8.14 -13.45
N GLY A 17 -3.37 7.38 -14.23
CA GLY A 17 -4.82 7.51 -14.37
C GLY A 17 -5.55 6.47 -13.52
N ILE A 18 -6.42 6.94 -12.62
CA ILE A 18 -7.23 6.11 -11.70
C ILE A 18 -8.70 6.24 -12.06
N ALA A 19 -9.39 5.11 -12.19
CA ALA A 19 -10.84 5.07 -12.34
C ALA A 19 -11.45 4.30 -11.17
N MET A 20 -12.33 4.94 -10.41
CA MET A 20 -13.05 4.29 -9.31
C MET A 20 -14.41 4.94 -9.07
N PRO A 21 -15.36 4.22 -8.45
CA PRO A 21 -16.63 4.83 -8.08
C PRO A 21 -16.45 5.81 -6.92
N SER A 22 -17.30 6.84 -6.89
CA SER A 22 -17.24 7.88 -5.85
C SER A 22 -17.81 7.38 -4.52
N VAL A 23 -16.93 7.24 -3.53
CA VAL A 23 -17.28 6.90 -2.15
C VAL A 23 -18.17 8.00 -1.54
N MET A 24 -17.83 9.27 -1.77
CA MET A 24 -18.58 10.40 -1.22
C MET A 24 -19.99 10.50 -1.79
N SER A 25 -20.13 10.39 -3.11
CA SER A 25 -21.44 10.43 -3.77
C SER A 25 -22.32 9.24 -3.34
N SER A 26 -21.71 8.06 -3.19
CA SER A 26 -22.41 6.86 -2.72
C SER A 26 -22.93 7.02 -1.29
N GLN A 27 -22.11 7.52 -0.36
CA GLN A 27 -22.51 7.72 1.04
C GLN A 27 -23.55 8.83 1.20
N MET A 28 -23.26 10.01 0.66
CA MET A 28 -24.12 11.18 0.83
C MET A 28 -25.43 11.04 0.06
N GLY A 29 -25.41 10.38 -1.11
CA GLY A 29 -26.62 10.09 -1.87
C GLY A 29 -27.63 9.27 -1.08
N ARG A 30 -27.18 8.30 -0.25
CA ARG A 30 -28.05 7.54 0.66
C ARG A 30 -28.63 8.38 1.81
N LEU A 31 -28.01 9.52 2.11
CA LEU A 31 -28.51 10.50 3.08
C LEU A 31 -29.37 11.59 2.42
N GLY A 32 -29.63 11.52 1.11
CA GLY A 32 -30.35 12.55 0.36
C GLY A 32 -29.54 13.84 0.16
N LEU A 33 -28.22 13.79 0.35
CA LEU A 33 -27.32 14.94 0.23
C LEU A 33 -26.53 14.87 -1.07
N SER A 34 -26.49 16.00 -1.79
CA SER A 34 -25.62 16.17 -2.96
C SER A 34 -24.24 16.65 -2.53
N VAL A 35 -23.19 16.05 -3.08
CA VAL A 35 -21.81 16.50 -2.88
C VAL A 35 -21.39 17.34 -4.09
N PRO A 36 -21.09 18.63 -3.92
CA PRO A 36 -20.62 19.45 -5.03
C PRO A 36 -19.17 19.11 -5.38
N GLY A 37 -18.85 19.16 -6.68
CA GLY A 37 -17.48 19.02 -7.17
C GLY A 37 -16.98 17.57 -7.31
N PRO A 38 -15.71 17.40 -7.72
CA PRO A 38 -15.09 16.09 -7.85
C PRO A 38 -14.81 15.45 -6.48
N ASP A 39 -14.93 14.13 -6.41
CA ASP A 39 -14.60 13.36 -5.21
C ASP A 39 -13.07 13.13 -5.13
N ALA A 40 -12.40 13.85 -4.22
CA ALA A 40 -10.96 13.73 -4.01
C ALA A 40 -10.53 12.34 -3.54
N MET A 41 -11.43 11.53 -2.98
CA MET A 41 -11.12 10.14 -2.60
C MET A 41 -10.75 9.29 -3.81
N ILE A 42 -11.13 9.69 -5.03
CA ILE A 42 -10.74 9.03 -6.28
C ILE A 42 -9.23 8.92 -6.44
N VAL A 43 -8.50 9.92 -5.98
CA VAL A 43 -7.04 9.99 -6.15
C VAL A 43 -6.28 10.00 -4.82
N ALA A 44 -6.97 10.11 -3.68
CA ALA A 44 -6.35 10.18 -2.35
C ALA A 44 -5.42 8.98 -2.09
N GLY A 45 -4.25 9.24 -1.54
CA GLY A 45 -3.14 8.28 -1.37
C GLY A 45 -2.31 8.04 -2.64
N ALA A 46 -2.61 8.71 -3.75
CA ALA A 46 -1.75 8.74 -4.93
C ALA A 46 -1.25 10.15 -5.24
N TRP A 47 -2.14 11.14 -5.44
CA TRP A 47 -1.74 12.46 -5.94
C TRP A 47 -0.88 13.29 -4.98
N GLU A 48 -0.98 13.02 -3.68
CA GLU A 48 -0.34 13.78 -2.61
C GLU A 48 0.94 13.13 -2.07
N GLN A 49 1.49 12.13 -2.77
CA GLN A 49 2.72 11.48 -2.31
C GLN A 49 3.90 12.46 -2.32
N PRO A 50 4.75 12.48 -1.26
CA PRO A 50 5.79 13.48 -1.06
C PRO A 50 7.07 13.15 -1.84
N PHE A 51 6.92 12.75 -3.11
CA PHE A 51 8.03 12.42 -4.00
C PHE A 51 8.27 13.54 -5.03
N GLY A 52 9.51 14.00 -5.12
CA GLY A 52 9.97 15.07 -5.99
C GLY A 52 10.26 14.56 -7.41
N ILE A 53 9.31 13.83 -7.99
CA ILE A 53 9.41 13.35 -9.37
C ILE A 53 9.26 14.57 -10.30
N PRO A 54 10.21 14.85 -11.20
CA PRO A 54 10.22 16.08 -11.99
C PRO A 54 8.94 16.33 -12.80
N ASN A 55 8.42 15.29 -13.45
CA ASN A 55 7.21 15.35 -14.25
C ASN A 55 6.14 14.44 -13.62
N TYR A 56 5.25 15.01 -12.82
CA TYR A 56 4.31 14.24 -12.03
C TYR A 56 2.85 14.59 -12.38
N ARG A 57 2.04 13.56 -12.67
CA ARG A 57 0.61 13.70 -12.89
C ARG A 57 -0.18 12.52 -12.32
N VAL A 58 -1.25 12.84 -11.61
CA VAL A 58 -2.32 11.89 -11.25
C VAL A 58 -3.64 12.43 -11.76
N THR A 59 -4.43 11.60 -12.44
CA THR A 59 -5.75 11.96 -12.97
C THR A 59 -6.80 10.97 -12.48
N GLY A 60 -7.87 11.48 -11.88
CA GLY A 60 -9.00 10.69 -11.42
C GLY A 60 -10.18 10.73 -12.39
N TYR A 61 -10.78 9.57 -12.64
CA TYR A 61 -12.01 9.39 -13.41
C TYR A 61 -13.06 8.74 -12.50
N ARG A 62 -14.20 9.40 -12.33
CA ARG A 62 -15.33 8.78 -11.64
C ARG A 62 -15.92 7.70 -12.55
N SER A 63 -15.99 6.48 -12.06
CA SER A 63 -16.75 5.41 -12.71
C SER A 63 -18.13 5.22 -12.07
N GLU A 64 -19.02 4.57 -12.79
CA GLU A 64 -20.30 4.12 -12.22
C GLU A 64 -20.06 2.92 -11.28
N PRO A 65 -20.68 2.89 -10.09
CA PRO A 65 -20.58 1.75 -9.19
C PRO A 65 -21.47 0.59 -9.64
N LEU A 66 -21.01 -0.64 -9.44
CA LEU A 66 -21.82 -1.86 -9.62
C LEU A 66 -22.75 -2.14 -8.42
N ALA A 67 -22.38 -1.64 -7.23
CA ALA A 67 -23.12 -1.79 -5.99
C ALA A 67 -22.88 -0.57 -5.08
N PRO A 68 -23.73 -0.30 -4.07
CA PRO A 68 -23.46 0.76 -3.10
C PRO A 68 -22.13 0.53 -2.37
N ILE A 69 -21.22 1.49 -2.47
CA ILE A 69 -19.92 1.47 -1.76
C ILE A 69 -19.89 2.46 -0.59
N SER A 70 -18.92 2.29 0.30
CA SER A 70 -18.67 3.20 1.43
C SER A 70 -17.17 3.22 1.77
N SER A 71 -16.80 3.96 2.80
CA SER A 71 -15.45 3.94 3.36
C SER A 71 -15.07 2.54 3.80
N TRP A 72 -14.03 2.00 3.17
CA TRP A 72 -13.21 0.91 3.70
C TRP A 72 -11.99 1.53 4.39
N ARG A 73 -11.34 0.82 5.31
CA ARG A 73 -10.25 1.39 6.13
C ARG A 73 -9.16 2.02 5.26
N SER A 74 -8.92 3.33 5.41
CA SER A 74 -8.04 4.20 4.59
C SER A 74 -8.64 4.71 3.27
N VAL A 75 -9.94 4.52 3.07
CA VAL A 75 -10.79 5.09 2.02
C VAL A 75 -10.17 4.97 0.62
N GLY A 76 -9.76 6.08 0.00
CA GLY A 76 -9.11 6.06 -1.32
C GLY A 76 -7.67 5.54 -1.27
N ALA A 77 -6.95 5.84 -0.19
CA ALA A 77 -5.52 5.53 -0.07
C ALA A 77 -5.25 4.02 -0.09
N SER A 78 -6.20 3.21 0.38
CA SER A 78 -6.12 1.75 0.37
C SER A 78 -5.82 1.17 -1.01
N THR A 79 -6.54 1.63 -2.03
CA THR A 79 -6.37 1.12 -3.41
C THR A 79 -5.30 1.92 -4.14
N ASN A 80 -5.27 3.24 -3.90
CA ASN A 80 -4.36 4.14 -4.60
C ASN A 80 -2.91 4.00 -4.15
N GLY A 81 -2.66 3.58 -2.91
CA GLY A 81 -1.32 3.21 -2.44
C GLY A 81 -0.75 2.04 -3.24
N PHE A 82 -1.56 1.00 -3.51
CA PHE A 82 -1.15 -0.11 -4.38
C PHE A 82 -0.86 0.37 -5.81
N PHE A 83 -1.76 1.15 -6.41
CA PHE A 83 -1.57 1.65 -7.78
C PHE A 83 -0.37 2.58 -7.91
N HIS A 84 -0.16 3.48 -6.94
CA HIS A 84 0.91 4.46 -6.99
C HIS A 84 2.27 3.83 -6.68
N ASP A 85 2.39 3.09 -5.57
CA ASP A 85 3.68 2.58 -5.13
C ASP A 85 4.19 1.47 -6.06
N CYS A 86 3.35 0.50 -6.49
CA CYS A 86 3.80 -0.50 -7.46
C CYS A 86 4.16 0.11 -8.82
N ALA A 87 3.44 1.15 -9.26
CA ALA A 87 3.80 1.89 -10.46
C ALA A 87 5.17 2.56 -10.32
N LEU A 88 5.41 3.21 -9.19
CA LEU A 88 6.68 3.85 -8.91
C LEU A 88 7.79 2.79 -8.89
N ASP A 89 7.57 1.67 -8.20
CA ASP A 89 8.50 0.55 -8.14
C ASP A 89 8.90 0.02 -9.53
N GLU A 90 7.94 -0.16 -10.43
CA GLU A 90 8.22 -0.57 -11.81
C GLU A 90 9.11 0.44 -12.55
N LEU A 91 8.94 1.74 -12.32
CA LEU A 91 9.81 2.77 -12.91
C LEU A 91 11.20 2.77 -12.26
N ILE A 92 11.29 2.57 -10.95
CA ILE A 92 12.57 2.48 -10.24
C ILE A 92 13.38 1.30 -10.80
N HIS A 93 12.74 0.14 -10.96
CA HIS A 93 13.37 -1.02 -11.58
C HIS A 93 13.72 -0.79 -13.05
N ALA A 94 12.87 -0.12 -13.83
CA ALA A 94 13.18 0.23 -15.22
C ALA A 94 14.38 1.20 -15.33
N ALA A 95 14.60 2.02 -14.30
CA ALA A 95 15.76 2.91 -14.19
C ALA A 95 17.04 2.15 -13.77
N GLY A 96 16.91 0.93 -13.25
CA GLY A 96 18.02 0.18 -12.68
C GLY A 96 18.47 0.69 -11.30
N ALA A 97 17.61 1.45 -10.61
CA ALA A 97 17.89 1.99 -9.28
C ALA A 97 17.39 1.04 -8.18
N ASP A 98 17.94 1.21 -6.96
CA ASP A 98 17.45 0.50 -5.78
C ASP A 98 16.08 1.07 -5.33
N PRO A 99 15.07 0.21 -5.07
CA PRO A 99 13.74 0.61 -4.61
C PRO A 99 13.71 1.51 -3.36
N MET A 100 14.59 1.28 -2.38
CA MET A 100 14.64 2.06 -1.15
C MET A 100 15.37 3.37 -1.37
N GLU A 101 16.59 3.32 -1.93
CA GLU A 101 17.42 4.50 -2.16
C GLU A 101 16.70 5.53 -3.03
N GLU A 102 16.01 5.08 -4.09
CA GLU A 102 15.31 5.98 -5.00
C GLU A 102 14.08 6.63 -4.33
N ARG A 103 13.36 5.90 -3.46
CA ARG A 103 12.28 6.49 -2.65
C ARG A 103 12.82 7.52 -1.66
N ILE A 104 13.95 7.26 -1.00
CA ILE A 104 14.62 8.20 -0.08
C ILE A 104 15.11 9.45 -0.85
N ARG A 105 15.72 9.27 -2.02
CA ARG A 105 16.19 10.37 -2.89
C ARG A 105 15.03 11.26 -3.32
N LEU A 106 13.93 10.65 -3.74
CA LEU A 106 12.74 11.37 -4.21
C LEU A 106 11.97 12.03 -3.06
N ALA A 107 12.03 11.53 -1.83
CA ALA A 107 11.28 12.09 -0.70
C ALA A 107 11.71 13.54 -0.40
N TRP A 108 10.85 14.52 -0.73
CA TRP A 108 11.14 15.95 -0.49
C TRP A 108 10.72 16.42 0.91
N ASP A 109 9.85 15.65 1.60
CA ASP A 109 9.45 15.89 2.98
C ASP A 109 10.35 15.11 3.95
N ASP A 110 10.95 15.83 4.91
CA ASP A 110 11.92 15.27 5.87
C ASP A 110 11.31 14.17 6.75
N ASN A 111 10.03 14.30 7.15
CA ASN A 111 9.37 13.27 7.97
C ASN A 111 9.15 11.98 7.16
N SER A 112 8.77 12.11 5.90
CA SER A 112 8.58 10.98 4.99
C SER A 112 9.90 10.29 4.67
N ARG A 113 10.96 11.06 4.46
CA ARG A 113 12.33 10.54 4.32
C ARG A 113 12.78 9.78 5.57
N ALA A 114 12.59 10.36 6.76
CA ALA A 114 12.96 9.71 8.02
C ALA A 114 12.22 8.38 8.26
N VAL A 115 10.96 8.27 7.82
CA VAL A 115 10.20 7.01 7.88
C VAL A 115 10.80 5.94 6.97
N LEU A 116 11.19 6.31 5.74
CA LEU A 116 11.86 5.40 4.80
C LEU A 116 13.23 4.95 5.32
N GLU A 117 14.05 5.88 5.82
CA GLU A 117 15.36 5.58 6.42
C GLU A 117 15.23 4.65 7.64
N ALA A 118 14.25 4.91 8.51
CA ALA A 118 14.03 4.09 9.70
C ALA A 118 13.53 2.68 9.36
N VAL A 119 12.68 2.50 8.34
CA VAL A 119 12.28 1.14 7.92
C VAL A 119 13.41 0.41 7.19
N ALA A 120 14.26 1.13 6.46
CA ALA A 120 15.47 0.57 5.84
C ALA A 120 16.45 0.05 6.89
N GLU A 121 16.75 0.86 7.92
CA GLU A 121 17.56 0.47 9.08
C GLU A 121 16.96 -0.77 9.76
N MET A 122 15.68 -0.71 10.09
CA MET A 122 14.98 -1.72 10.88
C MET A 122 14.87 -3.07 10.16
N SER A 123 14.70 -3.05 8.84
CA SER A 123 14.67 -4.27 8.01
C SER A 123 16.06 -4.77 7.62
N GLY A 124 17.12 -3.99 7.88
CA GLY A 124 18.46 -4.27 7.36
C GLY A 124 18.46 -4.32 5.83
N TRP A 125 17.87 -3.29 5.19
CA TRP A 125 17.71 -3.21 3.73
C TRP A 125 19.05 -3.47 3.00
N ASP A 126 20.10 -2.77 3.41
CA ASP A 126 21.47 -2.85 2.86
C ASP A 126 22.26 -4.09 3.30
N GLY A 127 21.57 -5.03 3.97
CA GLY A 127 22.14 -6.31 4.38
C GLY A 127 22.46 -7.23 3.21
N PRO A 128 23.05 -8.41 3.48
CA PRO A 128 23.32 -9.39 2.44
C PRO A 128 22.03 -9.84 1.75
N SER A 129 22.18 -10.31 0.51
CA SER A 129 21.08 -10.95 -0.23
C SER A 129 20.35 -11.99 0.63
N MET A 130 19.01 -11.99 0.55
CA MET A 130 18.18 -12.96 1.26
C MET A 130 18.37 -14.41 0.77
N GLY A 131 19.06 -14.60 -0.34
CA GLY A 131 19.25 -15.90 -0.99
C GLY A 131 18.19 -16.19 -2.07
N PRO A 132 18.30 -17.35 -2.73
CA PRO A 132 17.39 -17.72 -3.81
C PRO A 132 15.96 -17.87 -3.30
N ASN A 133 14.97 -17.58 -4.17
CA ASN A 133 13.53 -17.70 -3.89
C ASN A 133 13.04 -16.86 -2.70
N ARG A 134 13.81 -15.87 -2.26
CA ARG A 134 13.44 -14.95 -1.18
C ARG A 134 13.49 -13.53 -1.69
N GLY A 135 12.60 -12.69 -1.18
CA GLY A 135 12.43 -11.33 -1.66
C GLY A 135 12.05 -10.38 -0.56
N ARG A 136 12.54 -9.14 -0.70
CA ARG A 136 12.18 -8.01 0.14
C ARG A 136 11.52 -6.95 -0.73
N GLY A 137 10.37 -6.46 -0.31
CA GLY A 137 9.65 -5.40 -0.99
C GLY A 137 9.40 -4.24 -0.05
N VAL A 138 9.68 -3.02 -0.51
CA VAL A 138 9.36 -1.78 0.20
C VAL A 138 8.14 -1.12 -0.43
N ALA A 139 7.31 -0.50 0.39
CA ALA A 139 6.35 0.49 -0.06
C ALA A 139 6.18 1.62 0.96
N PHE A 140 5.70 2.76 0.46
CA PHE A 140 5.42 3.94 1.26
C PHE A 140 4.07 4.54 0.86
N CYS A 141 3.36 5.09 1.85
CA CYS A 141 2.20 5.93 1.60
C CYS A 141 2.12 7.04 2.64
N LEU A 142 2.02 8.29 2.16
CA LEU A 142 1.49 9.41 2.94
C LEU A 142 -0.04 9.36 2.84
N SER A 143 -0.71 9.18 3.97
CA SER A 143 -2.18 9.25 4.03
C SER A 143 -2.61 9.96 5.30
N PHE A 144 -3.63 10.81 5.20
CA PHE A 144 -4.16 11.59 6.33
C PHE A 144 -3.08 12.43 7.07
N GLY A 145 -2.01 12.82 6.37
CA GLY A 145 -0.88 13.56 6.94
C GLY A 145 0.08 12.72 7.80
N VAL A 146 0.02 11.39 7.69
CA VAL A 146 0.91 10.44 8.36
C VAL A 146 1.72 9.69 7.30
N PRO A 147 3.05 9.88 7.24
CA PRO A 147 3.91 9.04 6.42
C PRO A 147 4.06 7.67 7.08
N CYS A 148 3.85 6.62 6.28
CA CYS A 148 3.99 5.23 6.71
C CYS A 148 4.73 4.44 5.64
N ALA A 149 5.71 3.63 6.05
CA ALA A 149 6.44 2.72 5.17
C ALA A 149 6.43 1.31 5.74
N GLU A 150 6.41 0.34 4.83
CA GLU A 150 6.49 -1.07 5.17
C GLU A 150 7.52 -1.77 4.31
N VAL A 151 8.22 -2.72 4.93
CA VAL A 151 9.08 -3.69 4.25
C VAL A 151 8.56 -5.09 4.55
N VAL A 152 8.23 -5.83 3.49
CA VAL A 152 7.76 -7.21 3.57
C VAL A 152 8.84 -8.15 3.08
N GLU A 153 9.11 -9.20 3.85
CA GLU A 153 9.99 -10.30 3.51
C GLU A 153 9.17 -11.55 3.18
N VAL A 154 9.47 -12.19 2.06
CA VAL A 154 8.78 -13.41 1.62
C VAL A 154 9.74 -14.52 1.20
N THR A 155 9.25 -15.75 1.29
CA THR A 155 9.87 -16.92 0.69
C THR A 155 8.91 -17.57 -0.30
N ASN A 156 9.36 -17.79 -1.53
CA ASN A 156 8.67 -18.58 -2.54
C ASN A 156 8.95 -20.07 -2.33
N THR A 157 7.97 -20.79 -1.78
CA THR A 157 8.03 -22.24 -1.53
C THR A 157 7.33 -23.00 -2.65
N ASP A 158 7.54 -24.31 -2.72
CA ASP A 158 6.85 -25.19 -3.69
C ASP A 158 5.31 -25.15 -3.56
N ARG A 159 4.79 -24.71 -2.41
CA ARG A 159 3.35 -24.61 -2.13
C ARG A 159 2.78 -23.20 -2.30
N GLY A 160 3.62 -22.19 -2.46
CA GLY A 160 3.22 -20.78 -2.54
C GLY A 160 4.12 -19.85 -1.73
N ILE A 161 3.74 -18.57 -1.72
CA ILE A 161 4.39 -17.49 -0.99
C ILE A 161 4.09 -17.62 0.50
N LYS A 162 5.16 -17.70 1.29
CA LYS A 162 5.11 -17.50 2.73
C LYS A 162 5.54 -16.06 3.03
N ILE A 163 4.74 -15.34 3.79
CA ILE A 163 5.12 -14.03 4.34
C ILE A 163 5.92 -14.30 5.62
N ASP A 164 7.22 -14.03 5.60
CA ASP A 164 8.10 -14.34 6.72
C ASP A 164 8.03 -13.26 7.79
N LYS A 165 8.16 -12.00 7.37
CA LYS A 165 8.31 -10.87 8.28
C LYS A 165 7.87 -9.55 7.65
N VAL A 166 7.37 -8.64 8.48
CA VAL A 166 7.00 -7.28 8.10
C VAL A 166 7.60 -6.29 9.07
N TYR A 167 8.19 -5.23 8.54
CA TYR A 167 8.68 -4.09 9.30
C TYR A 167 7.83 -2.88 8.92
N GLY A 168 7.20 -2.23 9.90
CA GLY A 168 6.36 -1.06 9.67
C GLY A 168 6.83 0.15 10.46
N VAL A 169 6.96 1.29 9.79
CA VAL A 169 7.32 2.56 10.43
C VAL A 169 6.31 3.63 10.07
N ALA A 170 5.84 4.39 11.06
CA ALA A 170 4.98 5.55 10.85
C ALA A 170 5.40 6.73 11.72
N ASN A 171 5.24 7.96 11.21
CA ASN A 171 5.40 9.16 12.02
C ASN A 171 4.04 9.75 12.38
N VAL A 172 3.70 9.76 13.67
CA VAL A 172 2.41 10.27 14.17
C VAL A 172 2.56 11.52 15.04
N GLY A 173 3.74 12.14 15.03
CA GLY A 173 4.12 13.06 16.10
C GLY A 173 4.10 12.30 17.42
N ARG A 174 3.63 12.93 18.50
CA ARG A 174 3.66 12.30 19.82
C ARG A 174 2.80 11.02 19.88
N ILE A 175 3.42 9.92 20.31
CA ILE A 175 2.77 8.66 20.60
C ILE A 175 2.15 8.75 22.00
N VAL A 176 0.82 8.81 22.06
CA VAL A 176 0.09 8.97 23.33
C VAL A 176 0.05 7.65 24.12
N ASP A 177 -0.17 6.54 23.43
CA ASP A 177 -0.24 5.19 23.99
C ASP A 177 0.59 4.25 23.09
N PRO A 178 1.81 3.87 23.51
CA PRO A 178 2.68 2.99 22.73
C PRO A 178 2.09 1.60 22.47
N ILE A 179 1.30 1.06 23.41
CA ILE A 179 0.69 -0.25 23.26
C ILE A 179 -0.39 -0.17 22.18
N ASN A 180 -1.27 0.83 22.25
CA ASN A 180 -2.32 1.00 21.25
C ASN A 180 -1.73 1.31 19.86
N PHE A 181 -0.67 2.13 19.81
CA PHE A 181 0.07 2.38 18.57
C PHE A 181 0.56 1.08 17.93
N GLU A 182 1.24 0.23 18.70
CA GLU A 182 1.73 -1.07 18.23
C GLU A 182 0.57 -1.95 17.73
N ARG A 183 -0.53 -2.03 18.48
CA ARG A 183 -1.71 -2.83 18.07
C ARG A 183 -2.38 -2.29 16.81
N GLN A 184 -2.45 -0.99 16.64
CA GLN A 184 -3.04 -0.38 15.44
C GLN A 184 -2.17 -0.61 14.21
N MET A 185 -0.85 -0.44 14.32
CA MET A 185 0.10 -0.77 13.25
C MET A 185 -0.03 -2.24 12.85
N SER A 186 0.13 -3.17 13.80
CA SER A 186 0.11 -4.60 13.49
C SER A 186 -1.26 -5.07 12.96
N GLY A 187 -2.36 -4.54 13.51
CA GLY A 187 -3.70 -4.86 13.04
C GLY A 187 -3.99 -4.30 11.64
N ALA A 188 -3.47 -3.12 11.30
CA ALA A 188 -3.59 -2.54 9.97
C ALA A 188 -2.77 -3.29 8.91
N ILE A 189 -1.55 -3.72 9.26
CA ILE A 189 -0.70 -4.57 8.41
C ILE A 189 -1.42 -5.89 8.09
N VAL A 190 -1.89 -6.61 9.11
CA VAL A 190 -2.66 -7.87 8.91
C VAL A 190 -3.91 -7.63 8.07
N TRP A 191 -4.60 -6.52 8.30
CA TRP A 191 -5.79 -6.14 7.53
C TRP A 191 -5.45 -5.91 6.05
N GLY A 192 -4.42 -5.13 5.75
CA GLY A 192 -3.98 -4.83 4.38
C GLY A 192 -3.47 -6.08 3.66
N LEU A 193 -2.59 -6.86 4.29
CA LEU A 193 -2.06 -8.10 3.69
C LEU A 193 -3.15 -9.13 3.44
N GLY A 194 -4.03 -9.36 4.41
CA GLY A 194 -5.13 -10.32 4.24
C GLY A 194 -6.05 -9.95 3.08
N HIS A 195 -6.31 -8.66 2.88
CA HIS A 195 -7.12 -8.22 1.75
C HIS A 195 -6.39 -8.30 0.42
N ALA A 196 -5.10 -7.97 0.40
CA ALA A 196 -4.25 -8.14 -0.78
C ALA A 196 -4.18 -9.63 -1.19
N MET A 197 -4.18 -10.56 -0.22
CA MET A 197 -4.08 -11.99 -0.49
C MET A 197 -5.35 -12.60 -1.09
N ALA A 198 -6.53 -12.34 -0.51
CA ALA A 198 -7.71 -13.17 -0.80
C ALA A 198 -9.11 -12.50 -0.71
N ALA A 199 -9.21 -11.22 -0.35
CA ALA A 199 -10.50 -10.59 -0.03
C ALA A 199 -11.24 -10.02 -1.26
N GLU A 200 -11.73 -10.89 -2.13
CA GLU A 200 -12.58 -10.50 -3.27
C GLU A 200 -14.07 -10.60 -2.95
N ILE A 201 -14.85 -9.63 -3.44
CA ILE A 201 -16.30 -9.69 -3.50
C ILE A 201 -16.74 -9.60 -4.97
N THR A 202 -17.34 -10.67 -5.49
CA THR A 202 -17.93 -10.74 -6.82
C THR A 202 -19.45 -10.64 -6.76
N HIS A 203 -20.05 -10.31 -7.91
CA HIS A 203 -21.50 -10.27 -8.06
C HIS A 203 -21.94 -11.00 -9.32
N SER A 204 -22.95 -11.84 -9.18
CA SER A 204 -23.64 -12.54 -10.27
C SER A 204 -25.15 -12.32 -10.15
N ASP A 205 -25.80 -11.98 -11.26
CA ASP A 205 -27.26 -11.72 -11.32
C ASP A 205 -27.77 -10.70 -10.28
N GLY A 206 -26.95 -9.68 -9.98
CA GLY A 206 -27.27 -8.63 -9.02
C GLY A 206 -27.12 -9.03 -7.54
N MET A 207 -26.58 -10.22 -7.26
CA MET A 207 -26.36 -10.74 -5.91
C MET A 207 -24.86 -10.88 -5.62
N THR A 208 -24.47 -10.69 -4.36
CA THR A 208 -23.11 -10.98 -3.91
C THR A 208 -22.90 -12.48 -3.80
N ASP A 209 -21.80 -12.98 -4.38
CA ASP A 209 -21.51 -14.42 -4.42
C ASP A 209 -20.93 -14.93 -3.08
N GLN A 210 -20.08 -14.13 -2.43
CA GLN A 210 -19.47 -14.48 -1.14
C GLN A 210 -20.41 -14.12 0.01
N VAL A 211 -21.14 -15.11 0.51
CA VAL A 211 -22.14 -14.93 1.59
C VAL A 211 -21.60 -15.25 2.99
N ASN A 212 -20.36 -15.76 3.11
CA ASN A 212 -19.76 -16.16 4.39
C ASN A 212 -18.21 -16.22 4.29
N TYR A 213 -17.52 -16.37 5.44
CA TYR A 213 -16.05 -16.29 5.57
C TYR A 213 -15.26 -17.49 5.01
N ASP A 214 -15.95 -18.52 4.55
CA ASP A 214 -15.39 -19.59 3.73
C ASP A 214 -15.16 -19.12 2.28
N GLY A 215 -16.04 -18.24 1.77
CA GLY A 215 -15.93 -17.61 0.44
C GLY A 215 -15.22 -16.25 0.46
N PHE A 216 -15.33 -15.47 1.53
CA PHE A 216 -14.57 -14.22 1.75
C PHE A 216 -13.50 -14.45 2.82
N GLN A 217 -12.31 -14.86 2.40
CA GLN A 217 -11.27 -15.30 3.34
C GLN A 217 -10.43 -14.12 3.84
N ALA A 218 -10.32 -14.00 5.15
CA ALA A 218 -9.30 -13.19 5.81
C ALA A 218 -8.03 -14.01 6.05
N MET A 219 -6.91 -13.31 6.28
CA MET A 219 -5.65 -13.93 6.71
C MET A 219 -5.88 -14.82 7.95
N ARG A 220 -5.33 -16.04 7.91
CA ARG A 220 -5.39 -16.99 9.02
C ARG A 220 -4.16 -16.86 9.91
N LEU A 221 -4.27 -17.32 11.16
CA LEU A 221 -3.16 -17.25 12.14
C LEU A 221 -1.86 -17.90 11.65
N HIS A 222 -1.94 -18.99 10.88
CA HIS A 222 -0.75 -19.67 10.35
C HIS A 222 -0.07 -18.91 9.20
N GLN A 223 -0.78 -17.97 8.56
CA GLN A 223 -0.28 -17.12 7.49
C GLN A 223 0.22 -15.77 8.01
N ALA A 224 -0.05 -15.46 9.29
CA ALA A 224 0.36 -14.20 9.89
C ALA A 224 1.89 -14.16 10.05
N PRO A 225 2.55 -13.13 9.51
CA PRO A 225 4.01 -12.99 9.61
C PRO A 225 4.45 -12.52 11.01
N ASP A 226 5.75 -12.58 11.28
CA ASP A 226 6.33 -11.77 12.36
C ASP A 226 6.23 -10.28 11.99
N ILE A 227 5.68 -9.45 12.87
CA ILE A 227 5.45 -8.02 12.61
C ILE A 227 6.22 -7.21 13.64
N GLN A 228 7.13 -6.37 13.16
CA GLN A 228 7.86 -5.43 13.98
C GLN A 228 7.49 -4.01 13.55
N VAL A 229 7.18 -3.15 14.52
CA VAL A 229 6.72 -1.78 14.25
C VAL A 229 7.50 -0.75 15.06
N ARG A 230 7.74 0.41 14.47
CA ARG A 230 8.38 1.55 15.14
C ARG A 230 7.62 2.83 14.83
N GLY A 231 7.26 3.58 15.86
CA GLY A 231 6.72 4.92 15.70
C GLY A 231 7.84 5.95 15.77
N LEU A 232 7.80 6.93 14.87
CA LEU A 232 8.60 8.15 14.99
C LEU A 232 7.75 9.24 15.63
N GLU A 233 8.36 10.04 16.51
CA GLU A 233 7.72 11.17 17.18
C GLU A 233 8.24 12.51 16.65
N LEU A 234 8.12 12.70 15.33
CA LEU A 234 8.61 13.90 14.64
C LEU A 234 7.47 14.88 14.34
N GLY A 235 7.77 16.17 14.43
CA GLY A 235 6.82 17.26 14.19
C GLY A 235 5.99 17.65 15.42
N ALA A 236 5.12 18.65 15.24
CA ALA A 236 4.47 19.34 16.37
C ALA A 236 3.05 18.85 16.70
N HIS A 237 2.44 18.01 15.87
CA HIS A 237 1.04 17.62 15.98
C HIS A 237 0.88 16.12 16.21
N VAL A 238 -0.02 15.75 17.12
CA VAL A 238 -0.51 14.37 17.25
C VAL A 238 -1.37 14.04 16.05
N ARG A 239 -1.11 12.90 15.41
CA ARG A 239 -1.86 12.37 14.26
C ARG A 239 -2.53 11.04 14.58
N GLY A 240 -3.47 10.61 13.73
CA GLY A 240 -4.16 9.33 13.88
C GLY A 240 -3.40 8.18 13.22
N ILE A 241 -3.31 7.03 13.89
CA ILE A 241 -2.63 5.82 13.37
C ILE A 241 -3.60 4.73 12.87
N GLY A 242 -4.90 4.95 13.01
CA GLY A 242 -5.91 3.92 12.75
C GLY A 242 -6.02 3.48 11.28
N GLU A 243 -5.54 4.25 10.32
CA GLU A 243 -5.67 4.00 8.88
C GLU A 243 -4.33 4.00 8.12
N PRO A 244 -3.35 4.88 8.45
CA PRO A 244 -2.12 5.00 7.67
C PRO A 244 -1.28 3.74 7.40
N PRO A 245 -1.30 2.68 8.23
CA PRO A 245 -0.54 1.46 7.95
C PRO A 245 -1.28 0.44 7.08
N VAL A 246 -2.44 0.76 6.51
CA VAL A 246 -3.11 -0.16 5.54
C VAL A 246 -2.59 0.01 4.12
N PRO A 247 -2.47 1.24 3.56
CA PRO A 247 -2.07 1.45 2.17
C PRO A 247 -0.74 0.84 1.72
N PRO A 248 0.36 0.85 2.52
CA PRO A 248 1.64 0.31 2.05
C PRO A 248 1.72 -1.22 2.06
N ALA A 249 0.83 -1.93 2.78
CA ALA A 249 0.91 -3.38 2.94
C ALA A 249 0.81 -4.16 1.61
N ALA A 250 -0.19 -3.84 0.79
CA ALA A 250 -0.41 -4.51 -0.50
C ALA A 250 0.76 -4.30 -1.49
N PRO A 251 1.22 -3.05 -1.76
CA PRO A 251 2.37 -2.85 -2.65
C PRO A 251 3.67 -3.41 -2.10
N ALA A 252 3.94 -3.34 -0.79
CA ALA A 252 5.14 -3.93 -0.22
C ALA A 252 5.18 -5.46 -0.44
N LEU A 253 4.05 -6.14 -0.25
CA LEU A 253 3.91 -7.56 -0.54
C LEU A 253 4.09 -7.86 -2.04
N ALA A 254 3.47 -7.10 -2.93
CA ALA A 254 3.62 -7.29 -4.37
C ALA A 254 5.08 -7.10 -4.84
N ASN A 255 5.77 -6.09 -4.32
CA ASN A 255 7.18 -5.82 -4.61
C ASN A 255 8.07 -6.94 -4.05
N ALA A 256 7.75 -7.49 -2.88
CA ALA A 256 8.48 -8.63 -2.29
C ALA A 256 8.30 -9.91 -3.12
N ILE A 257 7.09 -10.18 -3.60
CA ILE A 257 6.79 -11.30 -4.51
C ILE A 257 7.57 -11.12 -5.81
N PHE A 258 7.61 -9.90 -6.37
CA PHE A 258 8.41 -9.62 -7.56
C PHE A 258 9.89 -9.89 -7.31
N ALA A 259 10.45 -9.43 -6.19
CA ALA A 259 11.84 -9.69 -5.84
C ALA A 259 12.16 -11.19 -5.69
N ALA A 260 11.23 -11.98 -5.15
CA ALA A 260 11.42 -13.41 -4.93
C ALA A 260 11.22 -14.27 -6.20
N THR A 261 10.39 -13.82 -7.14
CA THR A 261 9.86 -14.66 -8.25
C THR A 261 10.06 -14.08 -9.64
N GLY A 262 10.32 -12.77 -9.76
CA GLY A 262 10.27 -12.04 -11.02
C GLY A 262 8.85 -11.76 -11.55
N GLN A 263 7.79 -12.24 -10.89
CA GLN A 263 6.41 -12.03 -11.31
C GLN A 263 5.86 -10.69 -10.80
N ARG A 264 5.47 -9.80 -11.71
CA ARG A 264 4.74 -8.56 -11.36
C ARG A 264 3.24 -8.83 -11.27
N ILE A 265 2.69 -8.68 -10.07
CA ILE A 265 1.24 -8.75 -9.83
C ILE A 265 0.66 -7.33 -9.87
N ARG A 266 -0.35 -7.12 -10.71
CA ARG A 266 -0.99 -5.80 -10.94
C ARG A 266 -2.50 -5.79 -10.66
N GLU A 267 -3.03 -6.91 -10.17
CA GLU A 267 -4.43 -7.10 -9.84
C GLU A 267 -4.53 -7.75 -8.46
N MET A 268 -5.45 -7.25 -7.64
CA MET A 268 -5.84 -7.85 -6.36
C MET A 268 -7.17 -8.61 -6.51
N PRO A 269 -7.40 -9.66 -5.70
CA PRO A 269 -6.44 -10.25 -4.76
C PRO A 269 -5.36 -11.08 -5.47
N PHE A 270 -4.20 -11.23 -4.82
CA PHE A 270 -3.01 -11.87 -5.36
C PHE A 270 -3.17 -13.39 -5.52
N ASN A 271 -4.09 -14.03 -4.80
CA ASN A 271 -4.38 -15.47 -4.94
C ASN A 271 -4.91 -15.87 -6.33
N LYS A 272 -5.34 -14.91 -7.15
CA LYS A 272 -5.63 -15.12 -8.58
C LYS A 272 -4.38 -15.45 -9.40
N HIS A 273 -3.20 -15.11 -8.89
CA HIS A 273 -1.94 -15.18 -9.62
C HIS A 273 -0.89 -16.04 -8.92
N ILE A 274 -0.95 -16.18 -7.59
CA ILE A 274 0.01 -16.94 -6.80
C ILE A 274 -0.60 -17.51 -5.51
N ASN A 275 -0.21 -18.71 -5.12
CA ASN A 275 -0.70 -19.33 -3.88
C ASN A 275 0.01 -18.76 -2.64
N PHE A 276 -0.63 -18.84 -1.48
CA PHE A 276 -0.08 -18.46 -0.18
C PHE A 276 -0.10 -19.63 0.81
N VAL A 277 0.89 -19.69 1.70
CA VAL A 277 1.03 -20.71 2.75
C VAL A 277 1.27 -20.13 4.14
#